data_AF-A0A1S9N0Z0-F1
#
_entry.id   AF-A0A1S9N0Z0-F1
#
_cell.length_a   1.000
_cell.length_b   1.000
_cell.length_c   1.000
_cell.angle_alpha   90.00
_cell.angle_beta   90.00
_cell.angle_gamma   90.00
#
_symmetry.space_group_name_H-M   'P 1'
#
loop_
_entity.id
_entity.type
_entity.pdbx_description
1 polymer ?
#
loop_
_entity_poly.entity_id
_entity_poly.type
_entity_poly.pdbx_seq_one_letter_code
_entity_poly.pdbx_strand_id
1 'polypeptide(L)'
;MKVKFSVLVEIKNYNYISDPIWAAFLNSKTGDTHEKRKERNVSKPLMIGCGLLMVTMLAFSGLLFPHILYFLGTGTLLYFVFLSGILFLLSVAIMLINVPVQTFIQRHTPDEYMSRMFSIVGMITKGGMPFGELVYGIMLDKAPVHWVMSAVSVLLLLISVTFLSSLLKTSDFL
;
A
#
# COMPACT_ATOMS: atom_id res chain seq x y z
N MET A 1 2.31 9.00 26.73
CA MET A 1 1.01 9.30 26.09
C MET A 1 -0.14 8.34 26.47
N LYS A 2 -0.02 7.52 27.53
CA LYS A 2 -1.13 6.68 28.07
C LYS A 2 -1.94 7.39 29.18
N VAL A 3 -1.36 8.37 29.85
CA VAL A 3 -1.94 9.01 31.05
C VAL A 3 -3.17 9.86 30.72
N LYS A 4 -3.20 10.54 29.57
CA LYS A 4 -4.35 11.39 29.17
C LYS A 4 -5.62 10.59 28.85
N PHE A 5 -5.49 9.32 28.48
CA PHE A 5 -6.63 8.46 28.14
C PHE A 5 -7.33 7.92 29.38
N SER A 6 -6.58 7.67 30.46
CA SER A 6 -7.14 7.22 31.74
C SER A 6 -8.00 8.30 32.38
N VAL A 7 -7.51 9.55 32.36
CA VAL A 7 -8.26 10.68 32.94
C VAL A 7 -9.58 10.92 32.23
N LEU A 8 -9.64 10.80 30.90
CA LEU A 8 -10.88 11.04 30.13
C LEU A 8 -11.94 9.95 30.32
N VAL A 9 -11.54 8.70 30.60
CA VAL A 9 -12.48 7.62 30.92
C VAL A 9 -13.07 7.81 32.32
N GLU A 10 -12.29 8.34 33.25
CA GLU A 10 -12.71 8.57 34.64
C GLU A 10 -13.72 9.72 34.78
N ILE A 11 -13.69 10.72 33.89
CA ILE A 11 -14.69 11.82 33.87
C ILE A 11 -16.06 11.36 33.34
N LYS A 12 -16.14 10.21 32.64
CA LYS A 12 -17.42 9.67 32.17
C LYS A 12 -18.24 9.05 33.32
N ASN A 13 -17.58 8.72 34.44
CA ASN A 13 -18.19 8.02 35.58
C ASN A 13 -18.69 8.98 36.68
N TYR A 14 -18.42 10.28 36.56
CA TYR A 14 -19.03 11.32 37.40
C TYR A 14 -20.12 12.01 36.61
N ASN A 15 -21.34 11.92 37.14
CA ASN A 15 -22.62 12.29 36.54
C ASN A 15 -22.79 13.81 36.34
N TYR A 16 -21.85 14.48 35.66
CA TYR A 16 -21.74 15.94 35.59
C TYR A 16 -21.65 16.48 34.16
N ILE A 17 -22.39 15.88 33.21
CA ILE A 17 -22.65 16.52 31.90
C ILE A 17 -24.13 16.34 31.58
N SER A 18 -24.98 17.10 32.28
CA SER A 18 -26.40 17.28 31.94
C SER A 18 -26.61 18.26 30.78
N ASP A 19 -25.53 18.93 30.32
CA ASP A 19 -25.62 19.93 29.26
C ASP A 19 -25.46 19.26 27.88
N PRO A 20 -26.53 19.22 27.05
CA PRO A 20 -26.50 18.56 25.75
C PRO A 20 -25.48 19.18 24.79
N ILE A 21 -25.15 20.46 24.97
CA ILE A 21 -24.16 21.20 24.16
C ILE A 21 -22.73 20.71 24.44
N TRP A 22 -22.37 20.51 25.72
CA TRP A 22 -21.05 20.00 26.10
C TRP A 22 -20.88 18.53 25.74
N ALA A 23 -21.95 17.73 25.86
CA ALA A 23 -21.95 16.34 25.40
C ALA A 23 -21.76 16.24 23.87
N ALA A 24 -22.44 17.09 23.08
CA ALA A 24 -22.27 17.16 21.63
C ALA A 24 -20.86 17.63 21.22
N PHE A 25 -20.32 18.64 21.91
CA PHE A 25 -18.97 19.14 21.66
C PHE A 25 -17.89 18.09 21.95
N LEU A 26 -18.00 17.38 23.09
CA LEU A 26 -17.09 16.28 23.41
C LEU A 26 -17.22 15.15 22.40
N ASN A 27 -18.44 14.74 22.02
CA ASN A 27 -18.65 13.70 21.02
C ASN A 27 -18.04 14.07 19.65
N SER A 28 -18.16 15.33 19.21
CA SER A 28 -17.51 15.81 17.97
C SER A 28 -15.98 15.70 18.04
N LYS A 29 -15.38 16.16 19.15
CA LYS A 29 -13.92 16.07 19.35
C LYS A 29 -13.44 14.63 19.46
N THR A 30 -14.16 13.76 20.18
CA THR A 30 -13.83 12.33 20.22
C THR A 30 -14.03 11.66 18.86
N GLY A 31 -15.09 12.00 18.12
CA GLY A 31 -15.35 11.51 16.77
C GLY A 31 -14.17 11.79 15.84
N ASP A 32 -13.75 13.05 15.75
CA ASP A 32 -12.58 13.47 14.97
C ASP A 32 -11.31 12.74 15.42
N THR A 33 -11.10 12.57 16.74
CA THR A 33 -9.90 11.90 17.26
C THR A 33 -9.91 10.39 16.96
N HIS A 34 -11.07 9.75 16.98
CA HIS A 34 -11.24 8.32 16.66
C HIS A 34 -11.14 8.07 15.15
N GLU A 35 -11.65 8.98 14.33
CA GLU A 35 -11.56 8.95 12.87
C GLU A 35 -10.11 9.15 12.42
N LYS A 36 -9.43 10.21 12.91
CA LYS A 36 -7.99 10.42 12.68
C LYS A 36 -7.12 9.24 13.14
N ARG A 37 -7.47 8.57 14.25
CA ARG A 37 -6.75 7.37 14.71
C ARG A 37 -7.02 6.14 13.84
N LYS A 38 -8.23 6.02 13.28
CA LYS A 38 -8.61 4.94 12.37
C LYS A 38 -7.90 5.08 11.03
N GLU A 39 -7.82 6.30 10.48
CA GLU A 39 -7.06 6.62 9.26
C GLU A 39 -5.58 6.29 9.41
N ARG A 40 -4.96 6.69 10.53
CA ARG A 40 -3.55 6.38 10.83
C ARG A 40 -3.27 4.88 10.96
N ASN A 41 -4.28 4.05 11.25
CA ASN A 41 -4.12 2.59 11.33
C ASN A 41 -4.32 1.89 9.97
N VAL A 42 -5.02 2.49 9.01
CA VAL A 42 -5.14 1.94 7.64
C VAL A 42 -3.95 2.30 6.76
N SER A 43 -3.29 3.44 7.02
CA SER A 43 -2.08 3.83 6.28
C SER A 43 -0.82 3.05 6.69
N LYS A 44 -0.79 2.47 7.89
CA LYS A 44 0.32 1.61 8.36
C LYS A 44 0.52 0.33 7.54
N PRO A 45 -0.52 -0.51 7.30
CA PRO A 45 -0.36 -1.70 6.47
C PRO A 45 0.01 -1.32 5.02
N LEU A 46 -0.50 -0.19 4.52
CA LEU A 46 -0.16 0.34 3.20
C LEU A 46 1.32 0.75 3.11
N MET A 47 1.85 1.43 4.13
CA MET A 47 3.27 1.79 4.21
C MET A 47 4.19 0.57 4.33
N ILE A 48 3.78 -0.45 5.11
CA ILE A 48 4.49 -1.73 5.20
C ILE A 48 4.47 -2.46 3.86
N GLY A 49 3.33 -2.46 3.16
CA GLY A 49 3.18 -3.04 1.82
C GLY A 49 4.11 -2.38 0.80
N CYS A 50 4.15 -1.05 0.74
CA CYS A 50 5.07 -0.30 -0.13
C CYS A 50 6.54 -0.58 0.19
N GLY A 51 6.91 -0.64 1.48
CA GLY A 51 8.28 -0.99 1.89
C GLY A 51 8.67 -2.42 1.49
N LEU A 52 7.78 -3.39 1.71
CA LEU A 52 7.99 -4.79 1.32
C LEU A 52 8.10 -4.94 -0.21
N LEU A 53 7.28 -4.20 -0.96
CA LEU A 53 7.34 -4.16 -2.42
C LEU A 53 8.67 -3.56 -2.92
N MET A 54 9.18 -2.54 -2.23
CA MET A 54 10.49 -1.92 -2.50
C MET A 54 11.64 -2.93 -2.36
N VAL A 55 11.66 -3.66 -1.23
CA VAL A 55 12.70 -4.66 -0.92
C VAL A 55 12.65 -5.82 -1.90
N THR A 56 11.46 -6.32 -2.21
CA THR A 56 11.28 -7.45 -3.14
C THR A 56 11.62 -7.08 -4.58
N MET A 57 11.35 -5.85 -5.01
CA MET A 57 11.76 -5.35 -6.34
C MET A 57 13.27 -5.22 -6.48
N LEU A 58 13.96 -4.72 -5.44
CA LEU A 58 15.42 -4.67 -5.42
C LEU A 58 16.03 -6.08 -5.43
N ALA A 59 15.47 -7.01 -4.65
CA ALA A 59 15.90 -8.40 -4.64
C ALA A 59 15.68 -9.10 -6.00
N PHE A 60 14.55 -8.84 -6.66
CA PHE A 60 14.22 -9.38 -7.97
C PHE A 60 15.14 -8.82 -9.07
N SER A 61 15.39 -7.51 -9.08
CA SER A 61 16.34 -6.89 -10.02
C SER A 61 17.77 -7.39 -9.81
N GLY A 62 18.18 -7.63 -8.56
CA GLY A 62 19.49 -8.22 -8.25
C GLY A 62 19.58 -9.66 -8.75
N LEU A 63 18.57 -10.48 -8.50
CA LEU A 63 18.56 -11.89 -8.89
C LEU A 63 18.64 -12.09 -10.41
N LEU A 64 17.99 -11.22 -11.18
CA LEU A 64 17.99 -11.28 -12.64
C LEU A 64 19.32 -10.84 -13.27
N PHE A 65 20.27 -10.30 -12.51
CA PHE A 65 21.56 -9.87 -13.04
C PHE A 65 22.37 -11.08 -13.57
N PRO A 66 23.01 -10.99 -14.76
CA PRO A 66 23.58 -12.16 -15.42
C PRO A 66 24.75 -12.77 -14.66
N HIS A 67 25.39 -11.98 -13.78
CA HIS A 67 26.47 -12.42 -12.91
C HIS A 67 26.00 -13.41 -11.83
N ILE A 68 24.78 -13.23 -11.30
CA ILE A 68 24.21 -14.11 -10.28
C ILE A 68 23.63 -15.36 -10.94
N LEU A 69 23.01 -15.22 -12.12
CA LEU A 69 22.54 -16.36 -12.93
C LEU A 69 23.67 -17.31 -13.33
N TYR A 70 24.84 -16.76 -13.65
CA TYR A 70 26.04 -17.56 -13.95
C TYR A 70 26.56 -18.32 -12.72
N PHE A 71 26.49 -17.71 -11.53
CA PHE A 71 26.97 -18.31 -10.28
C PHE A 71 25.99 -19.35 -9.70
N LEU A 72 24.67 -19.14 -9.86
CA LEU A 72 23.64 -20.01 -9.30
C LEU A 72 23.31 -21.24 -10.17
N GLY A 73 23.75 -21.22 -11.43
CA GLY A 73 23.47 -22.29 -12.40
C GLY A 73 22.01 -22.29 -12.85
N THR A 74 21.79 -22.06 -14.14
CA THR A 74 20.48 -21.88 -14.82
C THR A 74 19.50 -23.08 -14.71
N GLY A 75 19.86 -24.16 -13.99
CA GLY A 75 19.04 -25.36 -13.80
C GLY A 75 19.02 -25.90 -12.37
N THR A 76 19.55 -25.18 -11.38
CA THR A 76 19.62 -25.67 -9.99
C THR A 76 18.28 -25.46 -9.27
N LEU A 77 17.78 -26.47 -8.54
CA LEU A 77 16.59 -26.36 -7.67
C LEU A 77 16.65 -25.14 -6.73
N LEU A 78 17.86 -24.74 -6.35
CA LEU A 78 18.15 -23.60 -5.49
C LEU A 78 17.71 -22.25 -6.12
N TYR A 79 17.90 -22.07 -7.42
CA TYR A 79 17.41 -20.89 -8.14
C TYR A 79 15.88 -20.86 -8.17
N PHE A 80 15.24 -22.00 -8.42
CA PHE A 80 13.79 -22.11 -8.46
C PHE A 80 13.16 -21.78 -7.09
N VAL A 81 13.71 -22.31 -6.00
CA VAL A 81 13.24 -22.01 -4.63
C VAL A 81 13.40 -20.53 -4.29
N PHE A 82 14.54 -19.93 -4.64
CA PHE A 82 14.80 -18.52 -4.35
C PHE A 82 13.89 -17.58 -5.17
N LEU A 83 13.71 -17.88 -6.46
CA LEU A 83 12.79 -17.15 -7.34
C LEU A 83 11.34 -17.26 -6.86
N SER A 84 10.88 -18.48 -6.53
CA SER A 84 9.54 -18.72 -5.98
C SER A 84 9.31 -17.96 -4.67
N GLY A 85 10.31 -17.96 -3.78
CA GLY A 85 10.27 -17.19 -2.54
C GLY A 85 10.07 -15.69 -2.79
N ILE A 86 10.84 -15.10 -3.70
CA ILE A 86 10.71 -13.67 -4.04
C ILE A 86 9.35 -13.36 -4.68
N LEU A 87 8.86 -14.19 -5.59
CA LEU A 87 7.54 -14.01 -6.21
C LEU A 87 6.40 -14.13 -5.19
N PHE A 88 6.54 -15.03 -4.22
CA PHE A 88 5.60 -15.16 -3.10
C PHE A 88 5.58 -13.89 -2.25
N LEU A 89 6.76 -13.41 -1.81
CA LEU A 89 6.91 -12.17 -1.05
C LEU A 89 6.36 -10.96 -1.80
N LEU A 90 6.59 -10.88 -3.11
CA LEU A 90 6.04 -9.84 -3.97
C LEU A 90 4.51 -9.87 -4.00
N SER A 91 3.93 -11.06 -4.16
CA SER A 91 2.47 -11.24 -4.17
C SER A 91 1.82 -10.79 -2.86
N VAL A 92 2.44 -11.11 -1.73
CA VAL A 92 2.01 -10.65 -0.40
C VAL A 92 2.08 -9.12 -0.31
N ALA A 93 3.16 -8.50 -0.80
CA ALA A 93 3.30 -7.05 -0.81
C ALA A 93 2.21 -6.36 -1.64
N ILE A 94 1.92 -6.87 -2.83
CA ILE A 94 0.86 -6.35 -3.71
C ILE A 94 -0.52 -6.45 -3.02
N MET A 95 -0.81 -7.56 -2.35
CA MET A 95 -2.09 -7.73 -1.64
C MET A 95 -2.22 -6.74 -0.46
N LEU A 96 -1.15 -6.51 0.30
CA LEU A 96 -1.13 -5.54 1.39
C LEU A 96 -1.37 -4.09 0.94
N ILE A 97 -1.11 -3.78 -0.33
CA ILE A 97 -1.41 -2.47 -0.94
C ILE A 97 -2.84 -2.47 -1.50
N ASN A 98 -3.22 -3.50 -2.25
CA ASN A 98 -4.51 -3.54 -2.95
C ASN A 98 -5.71 -3.54 -2.00
N VAL A 99 -5.63 -4.24 -0.85
CA VAL A 99 -6.72 -4.27 0.13
C VAL A 99 -7.02 -2.89 0.73
N PRO A 100 -6.06 -2.17 1.35
CA PRO A 100 -6.34 -0.85 1.89
C PRO A 100 -6.72 0.16 0.80
N VAL A 101 -6.13 0.09 -0.39
CA VAL A 101 -6.52 0.95 -1.53
C VAL A 101 -7.99 0.74 -1.91
N GLN A 102 -8.45 -0.50 -2.01
CA GLN A 102 -9.86 -0.77 -2.27
C GLN A 102 -10.76 -0.26 -1.14
N THR A 103 -10.38 -0.49 0.13
CA THR A 103 -11.16 0.05 1.26
C THR A 103 -11.17 1.58 1.32
N PHE A 104 -10.10 2.23 0.84
CA PHE A 104 -10.01 3.68 0.76
C PHE A 104 -11.00 4.23 -0.27
N ILE A 105 -11.03 3.63 -1.46
CA ILE A 105 -12.00 3.98 -2.53
C ILE A 105 -13.43 3.77 -2.03
N GLN A 106 -13.69 2.65 -1.35
CA GLN A 106 -15.03 2.36 -0.79
C GLN A 106 -15.47 3.39 0.25
N ARG A 107 -14.59 3.80 1.17
CA ARG A 107 -14.92 4.78 2.22
C ARG A 107 -15.22 6.18 1.68
N HIS A 108 -14.59 6.57 0.58
CA HIS A 108 -14.77 7.89 -0.03
C HIS A 108 -15.90 7.92 -1.06
N THR A 109 -16.46 6.76 -1.40
CA THR A 109 -17.56 6.67 -2.37
C THR A 109 -18.88 6.54 -1.63
N PRO A 110 -19.88 7.40 -1.89
CA PRO A 110 -21.22 7.23 -1.35
C PRO A 110 -21.84 5.90 -1.79
N ASP A 111 -22.57 5.22 -0.88
CA ASP A 111 -23.10 3.86 -1.08
C ASP A 111 -23.92 3.70 -2.37
N GLU A 112 -24.69 4.73 -2.75
CA GLU A 112 -25.50 4.74 -3.98
C GLU A 112 -24.67 4.60 -5.28
N TYR A 113 -23.40 5.02 -5.25
CA TYR A 113 -22.50 5.00 -6.40
C TYR A 113 -21.39 3.95 -6.28
N MET A 114 -21.37 3.15 -5.21
CA MET A 114 -20.29 2.20 -4.93
C MET A 114 -20.08 1.17 -6.06
N SER A 115 -21.16 0.59 -6.58
CA SER A 115 -21.10 -0.39 -7.67
C SER A 115 -20.60 0.22 -8.99
N ARG A 116 -20.99 1.47 -9.27
CA ARG A 116 -20.55 2.23 -10.47
C ARG A 116 -19.07 2.59 -10.39
N MET A 117 -18.62 3.09 -9.24
CA MET A 117 -17.20 3.40 -9.04
C MET A 117 -16.32 2.15 -9.11
N PHE A 118 -16.73 1.06 -8.46
CA PHE A 118 -15.98 -0.19 -8.54
C PHE A 118 -15.93 -0.75 -9.97
N SER A 119 -17.00 -0.57 -10.76
CA SER A 119 -17.02 -0.92 -12.18
C SER A 119 -16.01 -0.10 -12.99
N ILE A 120 -15.96 1.22 -12.81
CA ILE A 120 -15.02 2.11 -13.51
C ILE A 120 -13.58 1.79 -13.13
N VAL A 121 -13.28 1.69 -11.84
CA VAL A 121 -11.95 1.33 -11.33
C VAL A 121 -11.55 -0.06 -11.83
N GLY A 122 -12.49 -1.00 -11.83
CA GLY A 122 -12.31 -2.34 -12.35
C GLY A 122 -12.00 -2.38 -13.85
N MET A 123 -12.68 -1.57 -14.65
CA MET A 123 -12.42 -1.45 -16.09
C MET A 123 -11.04 -0.84 -16.37
N ILE A 124 -10.67 0.24 -15.68
CA ILE A 124 -9.35 0.87 -15.84
C ILE A 124 -8.24 -0.12 -15.46
N THR A 125 -8.42 -0.84 -14.34
CA THR A 125 -7.42 -1.79 -13.85
C THR A 125 -7.28 -2.98 -14.80
N LYS A 126 -8.40 -3.59 -15.22
CA LYS A 126 -8.38 -4.75 -16.13
C LYS A 126 -7.94 -4.38 -17.55
N GLY A 127 -8.20 -3.15 -18.00
CA GLY A 127 -7.69 -2.65 -19.29
C GLY A 127 -6.21 -2.26 -19.23
N GLY A 128 -5.75 -1.75 -18.08
CA GLY A 128 -4.36 -1.37 -17.86
C GLY A 128 -3.39 -2.56 -17.81
N MET A 129 -3.82 -3.71 -17.28
CA MET A 129 -2.98 -4.92 -17.22
C MET A 129 -2.45 -5.37 -18.60
N PRO A 130 -3.30 -5.70 -19.59
CA PRO A 130 -2.81 -6.14 -20.91
C PRO A 130 -2.06 -5.01 -21.64
N PHE A 131 -2.41 -3.75 -21.38
CA PHE A 131 -1.69 -2.62 -21.93
C PHE A 131 -0.26 -2.52 -21.40
N GLY A 132 -0.07 -2.72 -20.09
CA GLY A 132 1.25 -2.77 -19.47
C GLY A 132 2.09 -3.93 -20.01
N GLU A 133 1.48 -5.11 -20.13
CA GLU A 133 2.13 -6.31 -20.70
C GLU A 133 2.53 -6.10 -22.17
N LEU A 134 1.69 -5.44 -22.96
CA LEU A 134 1.99 -5.12 -24.36
C LEU A 134 3.21 -4.19 -24.48
N VAL A 135 3.24 -3.10 -23.71
CA VAL A 135 4.36 -2.15 -23.69
C VAL A 135 5.64 -2.84 -23.21
N TYR A 136 5.52 -3.68 -22.18
CA TYR A 136 6.63 -4.45 -21.64
C TYR A 136 7.20 -5.43 -22.67
N GLY A 137 6.34 -6.14 -23.41
CA GLY A 137 6.75 -7.05 -24.48
C GLY A 137 7.53 -6.34 -25.61
N ILE A 138 7.04 -5.20 -26.08
CA ILE A 138 7.72 -4.41 -27.13
C ILE A 138 9.09 -3.91 -26.65
N MET A 139 9.23 -3.53 -25.38
CA MET A 139 10.53 -3.15 -24.81
C MET A 139 11.50 -4.34 -24.76
N LEU A 140 11.00 -5.54 -24.45
CA LEU A 140 11.81 -6.75 -24.34
C LEU A 140 12.38 -7.19 -25.69
N ASP A 141 11.65 -6.97 -26.79
CA ASP A 141 12.14 -7.27 -28.14
C ASP A 141 13.29 -6.35 -28.57
N LYS A 142 13.37 -5.13 -28.02
CA LYS A 142 14.37 -4.13 -28.41
C LYS A 142 15.60 -4.08 -27.49
N ALA A 143 15.48 -4.54 -26.25
CA ALA A 143 16.54 -4.42 -25.26
C ALA A 143 16.71 -5.72 -24.44
N PRO A 144 17.94 -6.05 -24.03
CA PRO A 144 18.18 -7.21 -23.18
C PRO A 144 17.40 -7.09 -21.87
N VAL A 145 16.85 -8.22 -21.41
CA VAL A 145 15.98 -8.35 -20.22
C VAL A 145 16.51 -7.59 -19.00
N HIS A 146 17.83 -7.62 -18.79
CA HIS A 146 18.52 -6.95 -17.70
C HIS A 146 18.30 -5.43 -17.64
N TRP A 147 18.35 -4.76 -18.80
CA TRP A 147 18.19 -3.30 -18.88
C TRP A 147 16.72 -2.91 -18.71
N VAL A 148 15.81 -3.68 -19.31
CA VAL A 148 14.37 -3.45 -19.19
C VAL A 148 13.91 -3.64 -17.75
N MET A 149 14.31 -4.74 -17.10
CA MET A 149 13.95 -5.03 -15.72
C MET A 149 14.50 -4.00 -14.75
N SER A 150 15.75 -3.58 -14.91
CA SER A 150 16.33 -2.54 -14.07
C SER A 150 15.60 -1.20 -14.23
N ALA A 151 15.26 -0.81 -15.47
CA ALA A 151 14.49 0.42 -15.72
C ALA A 151 13.09 0.37 -15.08
N VAL A 152 12.39 -0.76 -15.20
CA VAL A 152 11.06 -0.96 -14.59
C VAL A 152 11.16 -0.94 -13.06
N SER A 153 12.15 -1.60 -12.47
CA SER A 153 12.36 -1.57 -11.01
C SER A 153 12.64 -0.16 -10.50
N VAL A 154 13.45 0.63 -11.21
CA VAL A 154 13.72 2.05 -10.86
C VAL A 154 12.44 2.89 -10.97
N LEU A 155 11.65 2.71 -12.02
CA LEU A 155 10.39 3.43 -12.18
C LEU A 155 9.41 3.08 -11.04
N LEU A 156 9.28 1.80 -10.71
CA LEU A 156 8.43 1.34 -9.61
C LEU A 156 8.91 1.86 -8.25
N LEU A 157 10.23 1.93 -8.04
CA LEU A 157 10.85 2.50 -6.84
C LEU A 157 10.48 3.98 -6.70
N LEU A 158 10.58 4.77 -7.77
CA LEU A 158 10.19 6.18 -7.75
C LEU A 158 8.71 6.35 -7.42
N ILE A 159 7.84 5.54 -8.00
CA ILE A 159 6.39 5.56 -7.71
C ILE A 159 6.13 5.20 -6.25
N SER A 160 6.77 4.15 -5.73
CA SER A 160 6.63 3.74 -4.33
C SER A 160 7.11 4.83 -3.36
N VAL A 161 8.25 5.44 -3.64
CA VAL A 161 8.82 6.52 -2.82
C VAL A 161 7.94 7.76 -2.86
N THR A 162 7.50 8.21 -4.03
CA THR A 162 6.61 9.37 -4.16
C THR A 162 5.28 9.14 -3.44
N PHE A 163 4.71 7.93 -3.54
CA PHE A 163 3.51 7.55 -2.81
C PHE A 163 3.74 7.56 -1.30
N LEU A 164 4.86 7.00 -0.83
CA LEU A 164 5.22 6.99 0.59
C LEU A 164 5.45 8.40 1.14
N SER A 165 6.15 9.26 0.40
CA SER A 165 6.35 10.67 0.76
C SER A 165 5.03 11.45 0.79
N SER A 166 4.14 11.19 -0.16
CA SER A 166 2.80 11.76 -0.16
C SER A 166 1.99 11.32 1.07
N LEU A 167 2.11 10.06 1.46
CA LEU A 167 1.39 9.49 2.61
C LEU A 167 1.95 10.00 3.94
N LEU A 168 3.28 10.16 4.06
CA LEU A 168 3.93 10.76 5.23
C LEU A 168 3.54 12.23 5.39
N LYS A 169 3.52 12.99 4.29
CA LYS A 169 3.12 14.41 4.30
C LYS A 169 1.69 14.61 4.80
N THR A 170 0.78 13.71 4.44
CA THR A 170 -0.59 13.71 4.97
C THR A 170 -0.64 13.39 6.46
N SER A 171 0.27 12.54 6.96
CA SER A 171 0.33 12.18 8.39
C SER A 171 0.93 13.26 9.29
N ASP A 172 1.80 14.12 8.75
CA ASP A 172 2.36 15.30 9.47
C ASP A 172 1.36 16.46 9.56
N PHE A 173 0.37 16.50 8.66
CA PHE A 173 -0.67 17.52 8.65
C PHE A 173 -1.88 17.20 9.58
N LEU A 174 -1.90 16.01 10.19
CA LEU A 174 -3.05 15.43 10.90
C LEU A 174 -2.91 15.39 12.44
#